data_AF-A0A523CG45-F1
#
_entry.id   AF-A0A523CG45-F1
#
_cell.length_a   1.000
_cell.length_b   1.000
_cell.length_c   1.000
_cell.angle_alpha   90.00
_cell.angle_beta   90.00
_cell.angle_gamma   90.00
#
_symmetry.space_group_name_H-M   'P 1'
#
loop_
_entity.id
_entity.type
_entity.pdbx_description
1 polymer ?
#
loop_
_entity_poly.entity_id
_entity_poly.type
_entity_poly.pdbx_seq_one_letter_code
_entity_poly.pdbx_strand_id
1 'polypeptide(L)' 'MMSNTDKKVCPECNGEKVIQGTCECDSEWRGTKTGDEWNDCQCVPQMTCPLCKGIGFVESL' A
#
# COMPACT_ATOMS: atom_id res chain seq x y z
N MET A 1 -1.94 25.94 28.12
CA MET A 1 -1.15 24.72 27.84
C MET A 1 -1.60 24.26 26.46
N MET A 2 -0.79 24.51 25.43
CA MET A 2 -1.19 24.25 24.03
C MET A 2 -0.70 22.86 23.65
N SER A 3 -1.57 21.87 23.68
CA SER A 3 -1.27 20.50 23.25
C SER A 3 -2.27 20.06 22.20
N ASN A 4 -2.35 20.81 21.09
CA ASN A 4 -3.03 20.34 19.89
C ASN A 4 -1.97 19.71 18.98
N THR A 5 -1.59 18.47 19.27
CA THR A 5 -1.02 17.61 18.22
C THR A 5 -2.15 17.31 17.24
N ASP A 6 -2.33 18.20 16.26
CA ASP A 6 -3.25 18.01 15.13
C ASP A 6 -2.73 16.81 14.31
N LYS A 7 -3.13 15.61 14.74
CA LYS A 7 -2.86 14.37 14.02
C LYS A 7 -3.71 14.39 12.76
N LYS A 8 -3.08 14.63 11.63
CA LYS A 8 -3.74 14.59 10.33
C LYS A 8 -3.85 13.14 9.87
N VAL A 9 -4.99 12.76 9.32
CA VAL A 9 -5.16 11.44 8.69
C VAL A 9 -4.07 11.27 7.63
N CYS A 10 -3.39 10.14 7.64
CA CYS A 10 -2.33 9.87 6.68
C CYS A 10 -2.93 9.87 5.27
N PRO A 11 -2.51 10.78 4.38
CA PRO A 11 -3.11 10.91 3.05
C PRO A 11 -2.71 9.76 2.11
N GLU A 12 -1.60 9.08 2.39
CA GLU A 12 -1.09 7.99 1.55
C GLU A 12 -1.94 6.74 1.70
N CYS A 13 -2.29 6.36 2.94
CA CYS A 13 -3.14 5.21 3.21
C CYS A 13 -4.58 5.59 3.58
N ASN A 14 -4.94 6.87 3.55
CA ASN A 14 -6.24 7.39 4.00
C ASN A 14 -6.68 6.89 5.39
N GLY A 15 -5.72 6.66 6.30
CA GLY A 15 -5.98 6.11 7.63
C GLY A 15 -6.06 4.58 7.72
N GLU A 16 -5.94 3.85 6.60
CA GLU A 16 -5.98 2.37 6.57
C GLU A 16 -4.73 1.69 7.15
N LYS A 17 -3.66 2.45 7.41
CA LYS A 17 -2.37 1.97 7.99
C LYS A 17 -1.55 1.08 7.06
N VAL A 18 -2.15 0.54 6.00
CA VAL A 18 -1.52 -0.25 4.96
C VAL A 18 -1.80 0.38 3.59
N ILE A 19 -0.89 0.13 2.66
CA ILE A 19 -1.13 0.35 1.24
C ILE A 19 -1.62 -0.98 0.68
N GLN A 20 -2.85 -0.96 0.16
CA GLN A 20 -3.47 -2.15 -0.43
C GLN A 20 -2.62 -2.64 -1.60
N GLY A 21 -2.40 -3.95 -1.63
CA GLY A 21 -1.78 -4.60 -2.76
C GLY A 21 -2.68 -4.50 -3.98
N THR A 22 -2.08 -4.39 -5.17
CA THR A 22 -2.81 -4.44 -6.43
C THR A 22 -2.34 -5.65 -7.22
N CYS A 23 -3.22 -6.25 -8.00
CA CYS A 23 -2.83 -7.26 -8.96
C CYS A 23 -3.26 -6.83 -10.35
N GLU A 24 -2.30 -6.78 -11.26
CA GLU A 24 -2.51 -6.42 -12.66
C GLU A 24 -2.23 -7.64 -13.52
N CYS A 25 -3.22 -8.03 -14.32
CA CYS A 25 -3.15 -9.15 -15.25
C CYS A 25 -3.21 -8.60 -16.67
N ASP A 26 -2.15 -8.82 -17.45
CA ASP A 26 -2.08 -8.33 -18.81
C ASP A 26 -1.57 -9.43 -19.75
N SER A 27 -2.36 -9.76 -20.78
CA SER A 27 -2.04 -10.86 -21.69
C SER A 27 -0.88 -10.57 -22.64
N GLU A 28 -0.38 -9.33 -22.71
CA GLU A 28 0.85 -9.00 -23.45
C GLU A 28 2.10 -9.19 -22.59
N TRP A 29 1.95 -9.29 -21.28
CA TRP A 29 3.05 -9.57 -20.37
C TRP A 29 3.35 -11.06 -20.38
N ARG A 30 4.61 -11.39 -20.66
CA ARG A 30 5.11 -12.74 -20.40
C ARG A 30 5.19 -12.87 -18.89
N GLY A 31 4.14 -13.43 -18.31
CA GLY A 31 3.98 -13.61 -16.88
C GLY A 31 5.10 -14.38 -16.20
N THR A 32 4.98 -14.55 -14.89
CA THR A 32 5.90 -15.41 -14.14
C THR A 32 5.49 -16.86 -14.35
N LYS A 33 6.38 -17.70 -14.89
CA LYS A 33 6.10 -19.13 -15.03
C LYS A 33 5.98 -19.75 -13.63
N THR A 34 4.77 -20.15 -13.26
CA THR A 34 4.47 -20.73 -11.95
C THR A 34 4.04 -22.18 -12.18
N GLY A 35 4.99 -23.12 -12.07
CA GLY A 35 4.75 -24.51 -12.48
C GLY A 35 4.71 -24.65 -14.00
N ASP A 36 3.66 -25.27 -14.54
CA ASP A 36 3.44 -25.45 -15.98
C ASP A 36 2.58 -24.34 -16.62
N GLU A 37 2.02 -23.43 -15.82
CA GLU A 37 1.17 -22.34 -16.29
C GLU A 37 1.92 -20.99 -16.28
N TRP A 38 1.66 -20.18 -17.30
CA TRP A 38 2.10 -18.78 -17.33
C TRP A 38 1.09 -17.96 -16.51
N ASN A 39 1.58 -17.32 -15.45
CA ASN A 39 0.75 -16.38 -14.70
C ASN A 39 1.04 -14.96 -15.17
N ASP A 40 0.20 -14.48 -16.08
CA ASP A 40 0.27 -13.12 -16.64
C ASP A 40 -0.16 -12.04 -15.65
N CYS A 41 -0.54 -12.43 -14.43
CA CYS A 41 -0.81 -11.53 -13.32
C CYS A 41 0.44 -11.23 -12.49
N GLN A 42 0.71 -9.95 -12.30
CA GLN A 42 1.73 -9.45 -11.39
C GLN A 42 1.04 -8.77 -10.21
N CYS A 43 1.16 -9.40 -9.04
CA CYS A 43 0.56 -8.87 -7.81
C CYS A 43 1.62 -8.22 -6.92
N VAL A 44 1.36 -6.98 -6.51
CA VAL A 44 2.07 -6.30 -5.43
C VAL A 44 1.37 -6.66 -4.11
N PRO A 45 2.07 -7.21 -3.11
CA PRO A 45 1.45 -7.53 -1.84
C PRO A 45 1.06 -6.25 -1.09
N GLN A 46 0.10 -6.35 -0.17
CA GLN A 46 -0.15 -5.26 0.77
C GLN A 46 1.12 -4.98 1.58
N MET A 47 1.37 -3.70 1.86
CA MET A 47 2.50 -3.30 2.67
C MET A 47 2.08 -2.30 3.75
N THR A 48 2.75 -2.32 4.89
CA THR A 48 2.55 -1.30 5.92
C THR A 48 2.88 0.07 5.34
N CYS A 49 1.99 1.05 5.54
CA CYS A 49 2.19 2.40 5.02
C CYS A 49 3.49 2.99 5.58
N PRO A 50 4.51 3.26 4.74
CA PRO A 50 5.80 3.75 5.21
C PRO A 50 5.72 5.16 5.80
N LEU A 51 4.79 5.99 5.32
CA LEU A 51 4.63 7.37 5.77
C LEU A 51 4.14 7.45 7.21
N CYS A 52 3.04 6.76 7.53
CA CYS A 52 2.53 6.72 8.90
C CYS A 52 3.06 5.53 9.71
N LYS A 53 3.89 4.66 9.14
CA LYS A 53 4.44 3.45 9.77
C LYS A 53 3.38 2.57 10.44
N GLY A 54 2.21 2.45 9.81
CA GLY A 54 1.09 1.67 10.34
C GLY A 54 0.25 2.36 11.43
N ILE A 55 0.46 3.66 11.68
CA ILE A 55 -0.26 4.42 12.71
C ILE A 55 -1.59 4.97 12.15
N GLY A 56 -1.64 5.28 10.85
CA GLY A 56 -2.82 5.84 10.16
C GLY A 56 -2.92 7.36 10.22
N PHE A 57 -1.99 8.02 10.92
CA PHE A 57 -1.94 9.47 11.07
C PHE A 57 -0.50 9.95 10.90
N VAL A 58 -0.36 11.20 10.44
CA VAL A 58 0.91 11.92 10.36
C VAL A 58 0.84 13.13 11.28
N GLU A 59 1.96 13.45 11.92
CA GLU A 59 2.05 14.67 12.71
C GLU A 59 2.13 15.86 11.75
N SER A 60 1.20 16.81 11.89
CA SER A 60 1.25 18.06 11.16
C SER A 60 2.33 18.93 11.82
N LEU A 61 3.48 19.08 11.17
CA LEU A 61 4.54 20.02 11.58
C LEU A 61 4.14 21.47 11.26
#